data_AF-A0A074XEI0-F1
#
_entry.id   AF-A0A074XEI0-F1
#
_cell.length_a   1.000
_cell.length_b   1.000
_cell.length_c   1.000
_cell.angle_alpha   90.00
_cell.angle_beta   90.00
_cell.angle_gamma   90.00
#
_symmetry.space_group_name_H-M   'P 1'
#
loop_
_entity.id
_entity.type
_entity.pdbx_description
1 polymer ?
#
loop_
_entity_poly.entity_id
_entity_poly.type
_entity_poly.pdbx_seq_one_letter_code
_entity_poly.pdbx_strand_id
1 'polypeptide(L)'
;MTRVIRQAFYYPYQDLLAGQKILCSQPQLVNVTLIQPGALIEEAASGYDISIDKVGVGISYTDLSAAMVEIAMEGRFADIPAVVVTSKAGYDFGRYAGVILPKVVKGLAASFLPGFWMVNDLTARFWS
;
A
#
# COMPACT_ATOMS: atom_id res chain seq x y z
N MET A 1 20.78 -14.43 22.22
CA MET A 1 19.42 -13.87 22.38
C MET A 1 18.54 -14.43 21.27
N THR A 2 17.82 -15.51 21.55
CA THR A 2 17.07 -16.30 20.57
C THR A 2 15.74 -15.60 20.28
N ARG A 3 15.51 -15.12 19.05
CA ARG A 3 14.23 -14.50 18.66
C ARG A 3 13.16 -15.59 18.56
N VAL A 4 12.22 -15.65 19.51
CA VAL A 4 11.14 -16.67 19.62
C VAL A 4 9.89 -16.31 18.79
N ILE A 5 10.06 -15.59 17.67
CA ILE A 5 8.99 -15.41 16.70
C ILE A 5 9.62 -15.55 15.31
N ARG A 6 9.44 -16.73 14.69
CA ARG A 6 9.92 -17.00 13.33
C ARG A 6 8.87 -16.71 12.26
N GLN A 7 7.58 -16.62 12.63
CA GLN A 7 6.46 -16.64 11.68
C GLN A 7 5.41 -15.53 11.86
N ALA A 8 5.36 -14.82 12.99
CA ALA A 8 4.41 -13.70 13.08
C ALA A 8 4.83 -12.63 12.06
N PHE A 9 3.85 -12.18 11.26
CA PHE A 9 4.05 -11.22 10.16
C PHE A 9 4.97 -11.72 9.03
N TYR A 10 5.18 -13.03 8.90
CA TYR A 10 5.96 -13.58 7.78
C TYR A 10 5.14 -13.65 6.47
N TYR A 11 3.81 -13.81 6.58
CA TYR A 11 2.90 -13.85 5.43
C TYR A 11 1.75 -12.83 5.50
N PRO A 12 2.04 -11.54 5.78
CA PRO A 12 1.00 -10.55 6.08
C PRO A 12 -0.01 -10.39 4.94
N TYR A 13 0.44 -10.52 3.69
CA TYR A 13 -0.46 -10.48 2.53
C TYR A 13 -1.36 -11.71 2.40
N GLN A 14 -0.88 -12.91 2.76
CA GLN A 14 -1.72 -14.11 2.74
C GLN A 14 -2.79 -14.04 3.83
N ASP A 15 -2.42 -13.54 5.02
CA ASP A 15 -3.35 -13.33 6.12
C ASP A 15 -4.43 -12.31 5.75
N LEU A 16 -4.05 -11.19 5.11
CA LEU A 16 -4.98 -10.18 4.61
C LEU A 16 -5.93 -10.74 3.55
N LEU A 17 -5.42 -11.53 2.59
CA LEU A 17 -6.24 -12.17 1.56
C LEU A 17 -7.25 -13.16 2.17
N ALA A 18 -6.83 -13.92 3.17
CA ALA A 18 -7.72 -14.84 3.89
C ALA A 18 -8.83 -14.08 4.64
N GLY A 19 -8.48 -13.00 5.34
CA GLY A 19 -9.44 -12.13 6.03
C GLY A 19 -10.44 -11.48 5.07
N GLN A 20 -9.95 -10.94 3.95
CA GLN A 20 -10.79 -10.37 2.89
C GLN A 20 -11.80 -11.39 2.37
N LYS A 21 -11.35 -12.62 2.07
CA LYS A 21 -12.22 -13.69 1.58
C LYS A 21 -13.36 -14.00 2.56
N ILE A 22 -13.08 -14.00 3.86
CA ILE A 22 -14.11 -14.24 4.89
C ILE A 22 -15.17 -13.14 4.86
N LEU A 23 -14.74 -11.87 4.88
CA LEU A 23 -15.66 -10.73 4.87
C LEU A 23 -16.52 -10.70 3.61
N CYS A 24 -15.91 -10.88 2.42
CA CYS A 24 -16.63 -10.90 1.15
C CYS A 24 -17.56 -12.12 0.98
N SER A 25 -17.38 -13.19 1.77
CA SER A 25 -18.24 -14.38 1.71
C SER A 25 -19.60 -14.21 2.41
N GLN A 26 -19.81 -13.11 3.14
CA GLN A 26 -21.01 -12.86 3.94
C GLN A 26 -21.72 -11.54 3.55
N PRO A 27 -22.14 -11.36 2.28
CA PRO A 27 -22.76 -10.11 1.81
C PRO A 27 -24.06 -9.73 2.54
N GLN A 28 -24.72 -10.70 3.17
CA GLN A 28 -25.91 -10.50 4.00
C GLN A 28 -25.62 -9.91 5.39
N LEU A 29 -24.35 -9.91 5.84
CA LEU A 29 -23.94 -9.37 7.14
C LEU A 29 -23.18 -8.06 7.01
N VAL A 30 -22.32 -7.95 5.99
CA VAL A 30 -21.47 -6.80 5.79
C VAL A 30 -21.38 -6.49 4.30
N ASN A 31 -21.56 -5.20 3.98
CA ASN A 31 -21.25 -4.69 2.66
C ASN A 31 -19.81 -4.18 2.65
N VAL A 32 -19.00 -4.63 1.69
CA VAL A 32 -17.55 -4.44 1.69
C VAL A 32 -17.12 -3.69 0.44
N THR A 33 -16.56 -2.50 0.64
CA THR A 33 -15.84 -1.74 -0.39
C THR A 33 -14.34 -1.82 -0.10
N LEU A 34 -13.58 -2.41 -1.03
CA LEU A 34 -12.12 -2.49 -0.93
C LEU A 34 -11.49 -1.17 -1.38
N ILE A 35 -10.59 -0.64 -0.56
CA ILE A 35 -9.84 0.58 -0.88
C ILE A 35 -8.44 0.18 -1.33
N GLN A 36 -8.09 0.55 -2.56
CA GLN A 36 -6.83 0.21 -3.21
C GLN A 36 -5.97 1.48 -3.35
N PRO A 37 -5.10 1.75 -2.36
CA PRO A 37 -4.19 2.89 -2.45
C PRO A 37 -3.06 2.64 -3.44
N GLY A 38 -2.55 3.72 -4.04
CA GLY A 38 -1.23 3.74 -4.67
C GLY A 38 -0.10 3.61 -3.62
N ALA A 39 1.13 3.96 -4.01
CA ALA A 39 2.25 3.99 -3.08
C ALA A 39 1.99 5.00 -1.94
N LEU A 40 2.07 4.52 -0.70
CA LEU A 40 1.96 5.37 0.48
C LEU A 40 3.19 6.29 0.57
N ILE A 41 2.93 7.58 0.69
CA ILE A 41 3.96 8.63 0.76
C ILE A 41 3.74 9.52 1.98
N GLU A 42 4.84 9.89 2.64
CA GLU A 42 4.84 10.87 3.73
C GLU A 42 4.96 12.28 3.16
N GLU A 43 3.83 12.86 2.77
CA GLU A 43 3.73 14.23 2.27
C GLU A 43 2.48 14.91 2.82
N ALA A 44 2.43 16.24 2.69
CA ALA A 44 1.22 17.00 3.00
C ALA A 44 0.08 16.63 2.05
N ALA A 45 -1.16 16.74 2.55
CA ALA A 45 -2.36 16.51 1.75
C ALA A 45 -2.39 17.43 0.52
N SER A 46 -2.69 16.85 -0.64
CA SER A 46 -2.89 17.59 -1.89
C SER A 46 -4.35 17.55 -2.37
N GLY A 47 -5.22 16.91 -1.59
CA GLY A 47 -6.53 16.44 -2.02
C GLY A 47 -6.41 15.08 -2.72
N TYR A 48 -7.54 14.41 -2.91
CA TYR A 48 -7.61 13.08 -3.50
C TYR A 48 -8.68 12.96 -4.57
N ASP A 49 -8.52 11.94 -5.42
CA ASP A 49 -9.54 11.42 -6.31
C ASP A 49 -9.87 9.98 -5.91
N ILE A 50 -11.18 9.65 -5.91
CA ILE A 50 -11.69 8.29 -5.79
C ILE A 50 -12.17 7.86 -7.18
N SER A 51 -11.70 6.72 -7.65
CA SER A 51 -12.00 6.23 -9.00
C SER A 51 -12.10 4.71 -9.02
N ILE A 52 -12.82 4.17 -10.01
CA ILE A 52 -12.92 2.73 -10.27
C ILE A 52 -12.04 2.26 -11.43
N ASP A 53 -11.49 3.22 -12.20
CA ASP A 53 -10.87 3.00 -13.51
C ASP A 53 -9.47 3.63 -13.65
N LYS A 54 -9.17 4.64 -12.83
CA LYS A 54 -7.94 5.42 -12.90
C LYS A 54 -7.17 5.34 -11.58
N VAL A 55 -5.89 5.04 -11.70
CA VAL A 55 -4.94 4.98 -10.60
C VAL A 55 -3.78 5.93 -10.87
N GLY A 56 -3.37 6.70 -9.87
CA GLY A 56 -2.07 7.37 -9.87
C GLY A 56 -1.06 6.62 -9.01
N VAL A 57 0.14 7.19 -8.95
CA VAL A 57 1.32 6.53 -8.39
C VAL A 57 1.31 6.54 -6.87
N GLY A 58 0.85 7.64 -6.27
CA GLY A 58 1.00 7.88 -4.83
C GLY A 58 -0.26 8.40 -4.15
N ILE A 59 -0.33 8.17 -2.84
CA ILE A 59 -1.37 8.69 -1.95
C ILE A 59 -0.73 9.03 -0.59
N SER A 60 -0.96 10.26 -0.11
CA SER A 60 -0.52 10.66 1.22
C SER A 60 -1.38 9.99 2.30
N TYR A 61 -0.83 9.76 3.49
CA TYR A 61 -1.60 9.19 4.60
C TYR A 61 -2.84 10.03 4.94
N THR A 62 -2.70 11.37 4.90
CA THR A 62 -3.79 12.29 5.20
C THR A 62 -4.90 12.20 4.14
N ASP A 63 -4.53 12.20 2.85
CA ASP A 63 -5.48 12.06 1.75
C ASP A 63 -6.18 10.68 1.78
N LEU A 64 -5.45 9.60 2.07
CA LEU A 64 -6.02 8.26 2.21
C LEU A 64 -7.04 8.22 3.35
N SER A 65 -6.70 8.74 4.53
CA SER A 65 -7.62 8.74 5.67
C SER A 65 -8.90 9.53 5.38
N ALA A 66 -8.80 10.65 4.66
CA ALA A 66 -9.95 11.46 4.30
C ALA A 66 -10.86 10.73 3.30
N ALA A 67 -10.27 10.09 2.28
CA ALA A 67 -11.01 9.28 1.33
C ALA A 67 -11.71 8.08 1.99
N MET A 68 -11.07 7.40 2.95
CA MET A 68 -11.70 6.30 3.70
C MET A 68 -12.95 6.77 4.45
N VAL A 69 -12.91 7.96 5.04
CA VAL A 69 -14.06 8.56 5.71
C VAL A 69 -15.15 8.92 4.71
N GLU A 70 -14.81 9.54 3.57
CA GLU A 70 -15.78 9.87 2.52
C GLU A 70 -16.49 8.60 2.01
N ILE A 71 -15.73 7.56 1.69
CA ILE A 71 -16.27 6.28 1.19
C ILE A 71 -17.21 5.63 2.22
N ALA A 72 -16.86 5.69 3.51
CA ALA A 72 -17.69 5.12 4.57
C ALA A 72 -18.98 5.92 4.84
N MET A 73 -18.95 7.23 4.61
CA MET A 73 -20.06 8.13 4.92
C MET A 73 -21.01 8.35 3.74
N GLU A 74 -20.53 8.18 2.51
CA GLU A 74 -21.32 8.42 1.30
C GLU A 74 -21.91 7.13 0.73
N GLY A 75 -23.23 7.05 0.64
CA GLY A 75 -23.93 5.87 0.13
C GLY A 75 -23.66 5.51 -1.35
N ARG A 76 -23.07 6.43 -2.14
CA ARG A 76 -22.77 6.20 -3.56
C ARG A 76 -21.71 5.10 -3.80
N PHE A 77 -20.94 4.76 -2.77
CA PHE A 77 -19.91 3.70 -2.86
C PHE A 77 -20.38 2.35 -2.33
N ALA A 78 -21.59 2.27 -1.75
CA ALA A 78 -22.08 1.06 -1.10
C ALA A 78 -22.06 -0.15 -2.04
N ASP A 79 -22.51 -0.01 -3.28
CA ASP A 79 -22.56 -1.12 -4.23
C ASP A 79 -21.27 -1.26 -5.06
N ILE A 80 -20.22 -0.49 -4.74
CA ILE A 80 -18.95 -0.52 -5.44
C ILE A 80 -18.00 -1.47 -4.70
N PRO A 81 -17.56 -2.58 -5.34
CA PRO A 81 -16.77 -3.61 -4.65
C PRO A 81 -15.34 -3.16 -4.34
N ALA A 82 -14.78 -2.29 -5.18
CA ALA A 82 -13.44 -1.77 -5.00
C ALA A 82 -13.30 -0.37 -5.60
N VAL A 83 -12.54 0.48 -4.93
CA VAL A 83 -12.17 1.82 -5.39
C VAL A 83 -10.69 2.03 -5.23
N VAL A 84 -10.14 2.81 -6.14
CA VAL A 84 -8.77 3.30 -6.10
C VAL A 84 -8.78 4.71 -5.53
N VAL A 85 -7.80 5.00 -4.68
CA VAL A 85 -7.63 6.33 -4.08
C VAL A 85 -6.24 6.86 -4.41
N THR A 86 -6.18 8.07 -4.97
CA THR A 86 -4.93 8.71 -5.39
C THR A 86 -4.89 10.16 -4.90
N SER A 87 -3.76 10.61 -4.36
CA SER A 87 -3.53 12.04 -4.11
C SER A 87 -3.48 12.79 -5.44
N LYS A 88 -3.91 14.05 -5.48
CA LYS A 88 -3.79 14.88 -6.70
C LYS A 88 -2.34 15.01 -7.16
N ALA A 89 -1.41 15.21 -6.23
CA ALA A 89 0.03 15.18 -6.52
C ALA A 89 0.50 13.79 -6.99
N GLY A 90 -0.21 12.73 -6.58
CA GLY A 90 0.06 11.32 -6.87
C GLY A 90 0.05 10.93 -8.35
N TYR A 91 -0.51 11.76 -9.24
CA TYR A 91 -0.44 11.52 -10.69
C TYR A 91 0.89 11.93 -11.33
N ASP A 92 1.73 12.68 -10.62
CA ASP A 92 3.07 13.04 -11.10
C ASP A 92 4.04 11.87 -10.91
N PHE A 93 4.16 11.02 -11.94
CA PHE A 93 5.11 9.91 -11.92
C PHE A 93 6.56 10.38 -11.76
N GLY A 94 6.94 11.52 -12.34
CA GLY A 94 8.32 12.03 -12.27
C GLY A 94 8.75 12.34 -10.84
N ARG A 95 7.83 12.91 -10.04
CA ARG A 95 8.03 13.20 -8.62
C ARG A 95 8.33 11.94 -7.80
N TYR A 96 7.63 10.83 -8.08
CA TYR A 96 7.73 9.62 -7.25
C TYR A 96 8.66 8.55 -7.81
N ALA A 97 8.95 8.57 -9.11
CA ALA A 97 9.81 7.58 -9.76
C ALA A 97 11.21 7.51 -9.13
N GLY A 98 11.81 8.66 -8.80
CA GLY A 98 13.12 8.73 -8.17
C GLY A 98 13.19 8.09 -6.78
N VAL A 99 12.07 7.97 -6.07
CA VAL A 99 12.00 7.40 -4.73
C VAL A 99 11.48 5.96 -4.75
N ILE A 100 10.46 5.68 -5.56
CA ILE A 100 9.81 4.37 -5.63
C ILE A 100 10.68 3.37 -6.39
N LEU A 101 11.24 3.75 -7.53
CA LEU A 101 11.96 2.81 -8.39
C LEU A 101 13.18 2.19 -7.68
N PRO A 102 14.03 2.95 -6.95
CA PRO A 102 15.13 2.35 -6.19
C PRO A 102 14.65 1.39 -5.10
N LYS A 103 13.52 1.70 -4.43
CA LYS A 103 12.95 0.83 -3.39
C LYS A 103 12.43 -0.48 -3.97
N VAL A 104 11.76 -0.42 -5.13
CA VAL A 104 11.28 -1.60 -5.85
C VAL A 104 12.45 -2.46 -6.32
N VAL A 105 13.46 -1.86 -6.96
CA VAL A 105 14.67 -2.57 -7.41
C VAL A 105 15.39 -3.20 -6.22
N LYS A 106 15.56 -2.47 -5.11
CA LYS A 106 16.16 -2.98 -3.88
C LYS A 106 15.35 -4.13 -3.28
N GLY A 107 14.03 -4.03 -3.25
CA GLY A 107 13.14 -5.10 -2.78
C GLY A 107 13.27 -6.36 -3.62
N LEU A 108 13.24 -6.23 -4.95
CA LEU A 108 13.42 -7.36 -5.87
C LEU A 108 14.81 -7.99 -5.71
N ALA A 109 15.87 -7.17 -5.68
CA ALA A 109 17.23 -7.65 -5.47
C ALA A 109 17.37 -8.41 -4.13
N ALA A 110 16.77 -7.89 -3.06
CA ALA A 110 16.72 -8.54 -1.76
C ALA A 110 15.98 -9.88 -1.76
N SER A 111 14.94 -10.02 -2.59
CA SER A 111 14.15 -11.24 -2.70
C SER A 111 14.84 -12.33 -3.52
N PHE A 112 15.58 -11.97 -4.57
CA PHE A 112 16.12 -12.93 -5.54
C PHE A 112 17.63 -13.15 -5.48
N LEU A 113 18.42 -12.23 -4.90
CA LEU A 113 19.87 -12.36 -4.82
C LEU A 113 20.30 -12.85 -3.43
N PRO A 114 20.83 -14.08 -3.32
CA PRO A 114 21.37 -14.58 -2.06
C PRO A 114 22.48 -13.67 -1.54
N GLY A 115 22.44 -13.31 -0.27
CA GLY A 115 23.47 -12.45 0.35
C GLY A 115 23.32 -10.95 0.07
N PHE A 116 22.28 -10.51 -0.63
CA PHE A 116 22.02 -9.09 -0.92
C PHE A 116 22.08 -8.22 0.35
N TRP A 117 21.40 -8.64 1.42
CA TRP A 117 21.38 -7.89 2.69
C TRP A 117 22.77 -7.78 3.31
N MET A 118 23.60 -8.82 3.21
CA MET A 118 24.97 -8.80 3.75
C MET A 118 25.83 -7.76 3.04
N VAL A 119 25.75 -7.70 1.70
CA VAL A 119 26.47 -6.72 0.88
C VAL A 119 25.92 -5.31 1.09
N ASN A 120 24.60 -5.15 1.08
CA ASN A 120 23.92 -3.88 1.33
C ASN A 120 24.36 -3.29 2.68
N ASP A 121 24.37 -4.09 3.74
CA ASP A 121 24.68 -3.63 5.09
C ASP A 121 26.17 -3.30 5.25
N LEU A 122 27.06 -4.04 4.56
CA LEU A 122 28.47 -3.69 4.45
C LEU A 122 28.64 -2.33 3.76
N THR A 123 28.03 -2.13 2.60
CA THR A 123 28.15 -0.88 1.84
C THR A 123 27.57 0.33 2.60
N ALA A 124 26.44 0.15 3.30
CA ALA A 124 25.83 1.20 4.09
C ALA A 124 26.71 1.65 5.26
N ARG A 125 27.51 0.73 5.84
CA ARG A 125 28.47 1.04 6.91
C ARG A 125 29.70 1.81 6.45
N PHE A 126 30.09 1.69 5.19
CA PHE A 126 31.24 2.42 4.64
C PHE A 126 30.87 3.84 4.17
N TRP A 127 29.57 4.13 4.02
CA TRP A 127 29.07 5.38 3.44
C TRP A 127 28.20 6.22 4.38
N SER A 128 28.13 5.87 5.68
CA SER A 128 27.55 6.70 6.75
C SER A 128 28.62 7.53 7.45
#